data_AF-O62614-F1
#
_entry.id   AF-O62614-F1
#
_cell.length_a   1.000
_cell.length_b   1.000
_cell.length_c   1.000
_cell.angle_alpha   90.00
_cell.angle_beta   90.00
_cell.angle_gamma   90.00
#
_symmetry.space_group_name_H-M   'P 1'
#
loop_
_entity.id
_entity.type
_entity.pdbx_description
1 polymer ?
#
loop_
_entity_poly.entity_id
_entity_poly.type
_entity_poly.pdbx_seq_one_letter_code
_entity_poly.pdbx_strand_id
1 'polypeptide(L)' 'RHLHKRVLRESIQGITKPAIRRLARRGGVKRISQLIYDETRNVLRSFLENVVRDAITYTEHARRKTVTAMDV' A
#
# COMPACT_ATOMS: atom_id res chain seq x y z
N ARG A 1 30.15 3.24 1.97
CA ARG A 1 29.26 2.88 3.09
C ARG A 1 28.25 1.84 2.58
N HIS A 2 28.56 0.55 2.71
CA HIS A 2 27.60 -0.51 2.35
C HIS A 2 26.55 -0.60 3.46
N LEU A 3 25.39 0.02 3.25
CA LEU A 3 24.23 -0.17 4.11
C LEU A 3 23.74 -1.61 3.92
N HIS A 4 23.77 -2.42 4.98
CA HIS A 4 23.02 -3.68 5.02
C HIS A 4 21.56 -3.36 4.69
N LYS A 5 21.05 -3.86 3.56
CA LYS A 5 19.63 -3.75 3.21
C LYS A 5 18.82 -4.39 4.35
N ARG A 6 17.99 -3.60 5.03
CA ARG A 6 17.05 -4.16 6.03
C ARG A 6 16.17 -5.17 5.32
N VAL A 7 16.06 -6.36 5.89
CA VAL A 7 15.16 -7.41 5.40
C VAL A 7 13.74 -6.84 5.43
N LEU A 8 13.05 -6.88 4.29
CA LEU A 8 11.64 -6.51 4.18
C LEU A 8 10.81 -7.48 5.02
N ARG A 9 10.28 -7.00 6.14
CA ARG A 9 9.29 -7.73 6.95
C ARG A 9 7.89 -7.38 6.45
N GLU A 10 6.94 -8.30 6.65
CA GLU A 10 5.53 -8.03 6.35
C GLU A 10 5.05 -6.77 7.08
N SER A 11 4.83 -5.70 6.32
CA SER A 11 4.49 -4.37 6.85
C SER A 11 2.98 -4.14 6.90
N ILE A 12 2.18 -5.10 6.42
CA ILE A 12 0.74 -4.95 6.23
C ILE A 12 -0.02 -4.71 7.55
N GLN A 13 0.49 -5.26 8.66
CA GLN A 13 -0.06 -5.03 10.00
C GLN A 13 0.21 -3.61 10.52
N GLY A 14 1.12 -2.87 9.89
CA GLY A 14 1.32 -1.43 10.12
C GLY A 14 0.10 -0.60 9.73
N ILE A 15 -0.80 -1.13 8.90
CA ILE A 15 -2.13 -0.55 8.67
C ILE A 15 -3.02 -0.93 9.86
N THR A 16 -3.06 -0.04 10.85
CA THR A 16 -3.69 -0.29 12.14
C THR A 16 -5.22 -0.21 12.07
N LYS A 17 -5.92 -0.92 12.98
CA LYS A 17 -7.39 -0.88 13.08
C LYS A 17 -7.96 0.54 13.20
N PRO A 18 -7.36 1.47 13.98
CA PRO A 18 -7.81 2.87 14.01
C PRO A 18 -7.69 3.58 12.66
N ALA A 19 -6.64 3.31 11.86
CA ALA A 19 -6.49 3.90 10.53
C ALA A 19 -7.60 3.44 9.57
N ILE A 20 -7.88 2.13 9.55
CA ILE A 20 -9.00 1.55 8.78
C ILE A 20 -10.34 2.16 9.24
N ARG A 21 -10.53 2.30 10.55
CA ARG A 21 -11.74 2.95 11.08
C ARG A 21 -11.87 4.39 10.58
N ARG A 22 -10.80 5.19 10.59
CA ARG A 22 -10.83 6.57 10.07
C ARG A 22 -11.21 6.62 8.58
N LEU A 23 -10.68 5.71 7.75
CA LEU A 23 -11.05 5.61 6.33
C LEU A 23 -12.54 5.27 6.17
N ALA A 24 -13.02 4.24 6.86
CA ALA A 24 -14.42 3.85 6.82
C ALA A 24 -15.36 4.97 7.31
N ARG A 25 -14.99 5.70 8.37
CA ARG A 25 -15.75 6.86 8.84
C ARG A 25 -15.80 7.98 7.81
N ARG A 26 -14.67 8.27 7.13
CA ARG A 26 -14.63 9.22 6.02
C ARG A 26 -15.56 8.81 4.88
N GLY A 27 -15.68 7.52 4.62
CA GLY A 27 -16.64 6.95 3.65
C GLY A 27 -18.09 6.84 4.14
N GLY A 28 -18.44 7.40 5.31
CA GLY A 28 -19.82 7.39 5.83
C GLY A 28 -20.26 6.06 6.47
N VAL A 29 -19.34 5.11 6.70
CA VAL A 29 -19.69 3.80 7.27
C VAL A 29 -20.04 3.96 8.76
N LYS A 30 -21.27 3.56 9.15
CA LYS A 30 -21.79 3.68 10.54
C LYS A 30 -21.38 2.55 11.49
N ARG A 31 -21.26 1.30 11.01
CA ARG A 31 -20.82 0.14 11.80
C ARG A 31 -19.86 -0.70 10.95
N ILE A 32 -18.86 -1.32 11.60
CA ILE A 32 -17.81 -2.08 10.93
C ILE A 32 -17.69 -3.43 11.63
N SER A 33 -17.73 -4.52 10.86
CA SER A 33 -17.49 -5.87 11.37
C SER A 33 -16.00 -6.11 11.65
N GLN A 34 -15.68 -7.05 12.55
CA GLN A 34 -14.30 -7.39 12.88
C GLN A 34 -13.52 -7.93 11.67
N LEU A 35 -14.16 -8.68 10.78
CA LEU A 35 -13.51 -9.28 9.60
C LEU A 35 -13.01 -8.23 8.59
N ILE A 36 -13.58 -7.02 8.61
CA ILE A 36 -13.23 -5.94 7.69
C ILE A 36 -11.79 -5.48 7.86
N TYR A 37 -11.16 -5.62 9.03
CA TYR A 37 -9.79 -5.15 9.22
C TYR A 37 -8.78 -5.92 8.36
N ASP A 38 -8.93 -7.24 8.28
CA ASP A 38 -8.03 -8.08 7.49
C ASP A 38 -8.40 -8.02 6.01
N GLU A 39 -9.70 -7.99 5.69
CA GLU A 39 -10.16 -7.82 4.31
C GLU A 39 -9.68 -6.50 3.69
N THR A 40 -9.78 -5.39 4.44
CA THR A 40 -9.30 -4.08 3.96
C THR A 40 -7.79 -4.11 3.70
N ARG A 41 -7.02 -4.85 4.49
CA ARG A 41 -5.58 -5.00 4.28
C ARG A 41 -5.27 -5.78 3.01
N ASN A 42 -6.00 -6.85 2.74
CA ASN A 42 -5.84 -7.64 1.52
C ASN A 42 -6.16 -6.80 0.29
N VAL A 43 -7.30 -6.11 0.29
CA VAL A 43 -7.70 -5.21 -0.80
C VAL A 43 -6.68 -4.10 -1.02
N LEU A 44 -6.19 -3.47 0.06
CA LEU A 44 -5.17 -2.43 -0.03
C LEU A 44 -3.85 -2.96 -0.60
N ARG A 45 -3.43 -4.17 -0.21
CA ARG A 45 -2.24 -4.82 -0.75
C ARG A 45 -2.39 -5.04 -2.25
N SER A 46 -3.47 -5.66 -2.70
CA SER A 46 -3.71 -5.91 -4.13
C SER A 46 -3.80 -4.62 -4.95
N PHE A 47 -4.43 -3.58 -4.41
CA PHE A 47 -4.48 -2.27 -5.06
C PHE A 47 -3.07 -1.69 -5.27
N LEU A 48 -2.25 -1.66 -4.22
CA LEU A 48 -0.89 -1.13 -4.29
C LEU A 48 0.02 -1.98 -5.17
N GLU A 49 -0.11 -3.31 -5.15
CA GLU A 49 0.63 -4.20 -6.04
C GLU A 49 0.37 -3.89 -7.52
N ASN A 50 -0.88 -3.58 -7.88
CA ASN A 50 -1.23 -3.22 -9.26
C ASN A 50 -0.68 -1.84 -9.64
N VAL A 51 -0.93 -0.82 -8.82
CA VAL A 51 -0.44 0.56 -9.09
C VAL A 51 1.08 0.60 -9.17
N VAL A 52 1.78 -0.06 -8.24
CA VAL A 52 3.25 -0.06 -8.22
C VAL A 52 3.82 -0.84 -9.42
N ARG A 53 3.16 -1.92 -9.87
CA ARG A 53 3.59 -2.65 -11.07
C ARG A 53 3.55 -1.76 -12.31
N ASP A 54 2.48 -0.98 -12.47
CA ASP A 54 2.35 -0.06 -13.61
C ASP A 54 3.38 1.08 -13.51
N ALA A 55 3.56 1.66 -12.31
CA ALA A 55 4.55 2.72 -12.10
C ALA A 55 5.99 2.27 -12.36
N ILE A 56 6.33 1.03 -11.97
CA ILE A 56 7.64 0.43 -12.29
C ILE A 56 7.78 0.26 -13.80
N THR A 57 6.72 -0.16 -14.50
CA THR A 57 6.74 -0.32 -15.97
C THR A 57 7.09 0.99 -16.68
N TYR A 58 6.49 2.12 -16.27
CA TYR A 58 6.84 3.45 -16.81
C TYR A 58 8.27 3.86 -16.48
N THR A 59 8.70 3.61 -15.25
CA THR A 59 10.05 3.94 -14.77
C THR A 59 11.13 3.20 -15.57
N GLU A 60 10.92 1.90 -15.81
CA GLU A 60 11.80 1.05 -16.59
C GLU A 60 11.82 1.45 -18.07
N HIS A 61 10.64 1.74 -18.65
CA HIS A 61 10.54 2.24 -20.03
C HIS A 61 11.36 3.52 -20.23
N ALA A 62 11.34 4.42 -19.25
CA ALA A 62 12.13 5.66 -19.25
C ALA A 62 13.61 5.47 -18.85
N ARG A 63 14.07 4.23 -18.64
CA ARG A 63 15.44 3.88 -18.21
C ARG A 63 15.89 4.55 -16.90
N ARG A 64 14.94 4.88 -16.02
CA ARG A 64 15.19 5.47 -14.71
C ARG A 64 15.28 4.39 -13.63
N LYS A 65 15.94 4.71 -12.51
CA LYS A 65 15.99 3.85 -11.31
C LYS A 65 15.16 4.40 -10.14
N THR A 66 14.53 5.54 -10.36
CA THR A 66 13.73 6.26 -9.37
C THR A 66 12.35 6.46 -9.94
N VAL A 67 11.35 5.85 -9.29
CA VAL A 67 9.93 6.09 -9.55
C VAL A 67 9.64 7.54 -9.17
N THR A 68 9.01 8.27 -10.07
CA THR A 68 8.65 9.68 -9.92
C THR A 68 7.13 9.81 -9.73
N ALA A 69 6.67 10.99 -9.31
CA ALA A 69 5.25 11.25 -9.17
C ALA A 69 4.46 11.14 -10.49
N MET A 70 5.13 11.29 -11.63
CA MET A 70 4.50 11.14 -12.95
C MET A 70 4.29 9.68 -13.36
N ASP A 71 4.98 8.75 -12.70
CA ASP A 71 4.84 7.31 -12.98
C ASP A 71 3.67 6.68 -12.22
N VAL A 72 3.12 7.37 -11.19
CA VAL A 72 2.08 6.87 -10.27
C VAL A 72 0.69 7.31 -10.69
#